data_AF-A0A951UQ45-F1
#
_entry.id   AF-A0A951UQ45-F1
#
_cell.length_a   1.000
_cell.length_b   1.000
_cell.length_c   1.000
_cell.angle_alpha   90.00
_cell.angle_beta   90.00
_cell.angle_gamma   90.00
#
_symmetry.space_group_name_H-M   'P 1'
#
loop_
_entity.id
_entity.type
_entity.pdbx_description
1 polymer ?
#
loop_
_entity_poly.entity_id
_entity_poly.type
_entity_poly.pdbx_seq_one_letter_code
_entity_poly.pdbx_strand_id
1 'polypeptide(L)' 'MNKTHRYIRQVSGEHYAIEAVEGDRFSMTAYGEGIKPGDYLLLTENSQIVRYQIEQIDYYADPPDLWVGLLIKCFEVQR' A
#
# COMPACT_ATOMS: atom_id res chain seq x y z
N MET A 1 6.87 16.69 -2.74
CA MET A 1 5.90 16.33 -1.68
C MET A 1 5.39 14.93 -1.93
N ASN A 2 5.33 14.12 -0.88
CA ASN A 2 4.83 12.75 -0.93
C ASN A 2 3.32 12.80 -0.74
N LYS A 3 2.57 12.05 -1.54
CA LYS A 3 1.10 11.99 -1.48
C LYS A 3 0.64 10.86 -0.56
N THR A 4 -0.55 10.98 -0.02
CA THR A 4 -1.21 9.92 0.75
C THR A 4 -2.43 9.42 -0.02
N HIS A 5 -2.43 8.14 -0.36
CA HIS A 5 -3.52 7.47 -1.07
C HIS A 5 -4.38 6.69 -0.08
N ARG A 6 -5.70 6.85 -0.18
CA ARG A 6 -6.66 6.33 0.80
C ARG A 6 -7.38 5.10 0.26
N TYR A 7 -6.98 3.93 0.75
CA TYR A 7 -7.60 2.63 0.44
C TYR A 7 -8.55 2.17 1.55
N ILE A 8 -8.91 3.06 2.48
CA ILE A 8 -9.75 2.75 3.65
C ILE A 8 -11.16 2.21 3.34
N ARG A 9 -11.65 2.38 2.10
CA ARG A 9 -12.94 1.87 1.62
C ARG A 9 -12.79 0.64 0.70
N GLN A 10 -11.55 0.22 0.44
CA GLN A 10 -11.23 -0.89 -0.43
C GLN A 10 -11.17 -2.19 0.38
N VAL A 11 -11.63 -3.28 -0.24
CA VAL A 11 -11.68 -4.61 0.40
C VAL A 11 -10.42 -5.40 0.06
N SER A 12 -9.69 -5.85 1.09
CA SER A 12 -8.55 -6.76 0.95
C SER A 12 -9.02 -8.10 0.36
N GLY A 13 -8.27 -8.64 -0.58
CA GLY A 13 -8.61 -9.84 -1.36
C GLY A 13 -9.47 -9.58 -2.60
N GLU A 14 -10.07 -8.39 -2.73
CA GLU A 14 -10.86 -8.01 -3.91
C GLU A 14 -10.18 -6.89 -4.70
N HIS A 15 -9.84 -5.78 -4.03
CA HIS A 15 -9.29 -4.58 -4.65
C HIS A 15 -7.76 -4.50 -4.52
N TYR A 16 -7.22 -5.18 -3.51
CA TYR A 16 -5.80 -5.33 -3.29
C TYR A 16 -5.52 -6.62 -2.52
N ALA A 17 -4.33 -7.17 -2.70
CA ALA A 17 -3.79 -8.22 -1.85
C ALA A 17 -2.51 -7.70 -1.20
N ILE A 18 -2.33 -7.92 0.10
CA ILE A 18 -1.14 -7.53 0.84
C ILE A 18 -0.63 -8.71 1.67
N GLU A 19 0.68 -8.93 1.64
CA GLU A 19 1.34 -10.04 2.31
C GLU A 19 2.59 -9.56 3.04
N ALA A 20 2.85 -10.10 4.23
CA ALA A 20 4.08 -9.82 4.97
C ALA A 20 5.26 -10.49 4.26
N VAL A 21 6.37 -9.75 4.12
CA VAL A 21 7.62 -10.26 3.53
C VAL A 21 8.62 -10.56 4.64
N GLU A 22 9.01 -9.53 5.39
CA GLU A 22 9.96 -9.63 6.50
C GLU A 22 9.81 -8.42 7.44
N GLY A 23 9.70 -8.66 8.75
CA GLY A 23 9.63 -7.59 9.74
C GLY A 23 8.44 -6.65 9.50
N ASP A 24 8.74 -5.40 9.14
CA ASP A 24 7.78 -4.34 8.83
C ASP A 24 7.54 -4.13 7.32
N ARG A 25 8.10 -5.00 6.47
CA ARG A 25 7.96 -4.96 5.01
C ARG A 25 6.84 -5.84 4.50
N PHE A 26 6.09 -5.32 3.54
CA PHE A 26 4.93 -5.96 2.94
C PHE A 26 4.95 -5.83 1.41
N SER A 27 4.55 -6.88 0.71
CA SER A 27 4.28 -6.84 -0.73
C SER A 27 2.79 -6.57 -0.92
N MET A 28 2.43 -5.69 -1.84
CA MET A 28 1.03 -5.41 -2.17
C MET A 28 0.82 -5.37 -3.67
N THR A 29 -0.22 -6.07 -4.12
CA THR A 29 -0.74 -6.02 -5.48
C THR A 29 -2.08 -5.28 -5.43
N ALA A 30 -2.25 -4.23 -6.22
CA ALA A 30 -3.50 -3.49 -6.25
C ALA A 30 -3.71 -2.72 -7.55
N TYR A 31 -4.93 -2.21 -7.71
CA TYR A 31 -5.32 -1.33 -8.80
C TYR A 31 -5.17 0.15 -8.43
N GLY A 32 -4.89 1.00 -9.41
CA GLY A 32 -4.85 2.46 -9.31
C GLY A 32 -3.55 3.08 -9.82
N GLU A 33 -3.57 4.35 -10.19
CA GLU A 33 -2.46 5.01 -10.88
C GLU A 33 -1.81 6.14 -10.07
N GLY A 34 -0.59 6.50 -10.46
CA GLY A 34 0.09 7.71 -9.96
C GLY A 34 0.69 7.59 -8.55
N ILE A 35 0.78 6.39 -8.02
CA ILE A 35 1.52 6.04 -6.81
C ILE A 35 3.00 5.93 -7.18
N LYS A 36 3.88 6.39 -6.29
CA LYS A 36 5.33 6.39 -6.52
C LYS A 36 6.09 6.10 -5.22
N PRO A 37 7.38 5.71 -5.31
CA PRO A 37 8.22 5.57 -4.13
C PRO A 37 8.21 6.83 -3.27
N GLY A 38 8.09 6.64 -1.96
CA GLY A 38 8.00 7.69 -0.95
C GLY A 38 6.57 8.15 -0.62
N ASP A 39 5.57 7.86 -1.47
CA ASP A 39 4.15 8.10 -1.14
C ASP A 39 3.69 7.20 0.02
N TYR A 40 2.51 7.47 0.54
CA TYR A 40 1.91 6.71 1.63
C TYR A 40 0.57 6.08 1.23
N LEU A 41 0.29 4.90 1.77
CA LEU A 41 -1.02 4.25 1.70
C LEU A 41 -1.67 4.23 3.09
N LEU A 42 -2.98 4.44 3.13
CA LEU A 42 -3.81 4.16 4.30
C LEU A 42 -4.71 2.96 4.01
N LEU A 43 -4.46 1.85 4.70
CA LEU A 43 -5.25 0.63 4.66
C LEU A 43 -6.09 0.48 5.91
N THR A 44 -7.19 -0.27 5.82
CA THR A 44 -7.97 -0.68 7.00
C THR A 44 -7.59 -2.12 7.35
N GLU A 45 -6.95 -2.32 8.50
CA GLU A 45 -6.59 -3.63 9.05
C GLU A 45 -7.24 -3.80 10.42
N ASN A 46 -8.00 -4.87 10.64
CA ASN A 46 -8.66 -5.14 11.92
C ASN A 46 -9.43 -3.92 12.50
N SER A 47 -10.14 -3.20 11.63
CA SER A 47 -10.88 -1.96 11.95
C SER A 47 -10.01 -0.76 12.35
N GLN A 48 -8.69 -0.83 12.15
CA GLN A 48 -7.76 0.28 12.36
C GLN A 48 -7.21 0.79 11.04
N ILE A 49 -6.96 2.10 10.97
CA ILE A 49 -6.27 2.69 9.82
C ILE A 49 -4.77 2.53 10.05
N VAL A 50 -4.12 1.81 9.15
CA VAL A 50 -2.68 1.57 9.18
C VAL A 50 -2.04 2.32 8.02
N ARG A 51 -0.91 2.97 8.31
CA ARG A 51 -0.14 3.71 7.32
C ARG A 51 1.05 2.90 6.85
N TYR A 52 1.24 2.89 5.53
CA TYR A 52 2.39 2.29 4.86
C TYR A 52 3.09 3.34 4.01
N GLN A 53 4.41 3.25 3.86
CA GLN A 53 5.17 4.01 2.88
C GLN A 53 5.54 3.12 1.70
N ILE A 54 5.43 3.63 0.47
CA ILE A 54 5.89 2.94 -0.74
C ILE A 54 7.43 2.96 -0.76
N GLU A 55 8.06 1.80 -0.69
CA GLU A 55 9.50 1.63 -0.89
C GLU A 55 9.81 1.45 -2.38
N GLN A 56 9.07 0.55 -3.04
CA GLN A 56 9.21 0.24 -4.48
C GLN A 56 7.82 0.03 -5.11
N ILE A 57 7.70 0.26 -6.40
CA ILE A 57 6.47 0.02 -7.15
C ILE A 57 6.78 -0.26 -8.62
N ASP A 58 6.10 -1.27 -9.16
CA ASP A 58 6.15 -1.67 -10.56
C ASP A 58 4.72 -1.69 -11.11
N TYR A 59 4.53 -0.96 -12.21
CA TYR A 59 3.26 -0.89 -12.92
C TYR A 59 3.22 -1.90 -14.06
N TYR A 60 2.11 -2.62 -14.17
CA TYR A 60 1.83 -3.54 -15.27
C TYR A 60 0.93 -2.87 -16.29
N ALA A 61 1.14 -3.19 -17.57
CA ALA A 61 0.35 -2.64 -18.67
C ALA A 61 -0.98 -3.41 -18.91
N ASP A 62 -1.11 -4.61 -18.36
CA ASP A 62 -2.29 -5.47 -18.51
C ASP A 62 -2.55 -6.28 -17.22
N PRO A 63 -3.64 -6.01 -16.48
CA PRO A 63 -4.61 -4.94 -16.70
C PRO A 63 -4.01 -3.53 -16.46
N PRO A 64 -4.47 -2.51 -17.20
CA PRO A 64 -3.90 -1.17 -17.16
C PRO A 64 -4.37 -0.42 -15.91
N ASP A 65 -3.46 -0.23 -14.94
CA ASP A 65 -3.66 0.31 -13.58
C ASP A 65 -3.27 -0.66 -12.46
N LEU A 66 -2.92 -1.90 -12.80
CA LEU A 66 -2.37 -2.86 -11.85
C LEU A 66 -0.92 -2.50 -11.50
N TRP A 67 -0.60 -2.57 -10.22
CA TRP A 67 0.77 -2.44 -9.73
C TRP A 67 1.07 -3.45 -8.64
N VAL A 68 2.34 -3.78 -8.51
CA VAL A 68 2.92 -4.51 -7.38
C VAL A 68 3.93 -3.60 -6.70
N GLY A 69 3.90 -3.53 -5.38
CA GLY A 69 4.77 -2.63 -4.63
C GLY A 69 5.26 -3.24 -3.33
N LEU A 70 6.46 -2.80 -2.94
CA LEU A 70 7.04 -3.06 -1.64
C LEU A 70 6.72 -1.89 -0.71
N LEU A 71 6.22 -2.21 0.48
CA LEU A 71 5.71 -1.28 1.46
C LEU A 71 6.46 -1.44 2.78
N ILE A 72 6.60 -0.35 3.53
CA ILE A 72 7.07 -0.37 4.93
C ILE A 72 5.95 0.14 5.83
N LYS A 73 5.59 -0.65 6.85
CA LYS A 73 4.60 -0.25 7.86
C LYS A 73 5.15 0.90 8.69
N CYS A 74 4.43 2.02 8.71
CA CYS A 74 4.78 3.15 9.56
C CYS A 74 4.32 2.85 10.99
N PHE A 75 5.27 2.75 11.92
CA PHE A 75 4.93 2.72 13.35
C PHE A 75 4.65 4.14 13.82
N GLU A 76 3.41 4.40 14.24
CA GLU A 76 3.16 5.59 15.04
C GLU A 76 3.75 5.37 16.43
N VAL A 77 4.78 6.14 16.77
CA VAL A 77 5.25 6.23 18.15
C VAL A 77 4.14 6.96 18.91
N GLN A 78 3.32 6.21 19.67
CA GLN A 78 2.48 6.81 20.69
C GLN A 78 3.43 7.50 21.70
N ARG A 79 3.46 8.84 21.67
CA ARG A 79 4.08 9.66 22.71
C ARG A 79 3.09 9.89 23.84
#